data_AF-A0A8H3C9D9-F1
#
_entry.id   AF-A0A8H3C9D9-F1
#
_cell.length_a   1.000
_cell.length_b   1.000
_cell.length_c   1.000
_cell.angle_alpha   90.00
_cell.angle_beta   90.00
_cell.angle_gamma   90.00
#
_symmetry.space_group_name_H-M   'P 1'
#
loop_
_entity.id
_entity.type
_entity.pdbx_description
1 polymer ?
#
loop_
_entity_poly.entity_id
_entity_poly.type
_entity_poly.pdbx_seq_one_letter_code
_entity_poly.pdbx_strand_id
1 'polypeptide(L)'
;MQLVAPIFRRACPDPLDGLINLPTLFATTHPIFQHYIRIDTFLAMLTVRPMFFRYTVRFTPEAPESLFSRAERRSLISTFGISDRLIMTFAYMNGLFEDFGSYVPQHMTDELEQDIKRMKPVIKVSTEPFLMIGRMAVQQAWLQAALIYLYMGLCGCDSTDGRVVTVRSRFITLLASTKPRRIIDSFLVLPLVILGVATESQEERNMIRRRMLGVPECARPGRMGNEFVRILENIWSKRRPMVWSDLRQACWEVAGV
;
A
#
# COMPACT_ATOMS: atom_id res chain seq x y z
N MET A 1 4.61 -2.91 16.97
CA MET A 1 3.21 -2.47 16.79
C MET A 1 2.33 -2.88 17.95
N GLN A 2 2.12 -4.18 18.20
CA GLN A 2 1.25 -4.65 19.30
C GLN A 2 1.53 -4.03 20.67
N LEU A 3 2.81 -3.94 21.08
CA LEU A 3 3.19 -3.36 22.38
C LEU A 3 2.83 -1.87 22.52
N VAL A 4 2.79 -1.13 21.41
CA VAL A 4 2.53 0.32 21.41
C VAL A 4 1.07 0.66 21.04
N ALA A 5 0.26 -0.35 20.65
CA ALA A 5 -1.14 -0.18 20.29
C ALA A 5 -1.97 0.49 21.41
N PRO A 6 -1.88 0.07 22.69
CA PRO A 6 -2.67 0.70 23.76
C PRO A 6 -2.31 2.17 23.98
N ILE A 7 -1.04 2.53 23.79
CA ILE A 7 -0.54 3.91 23.91
C ILE A 7 -1.10 4.76 22.78
N PHE A 8 -1.00 4.26 21.54
CA PHE A 8 -1.58 4.92 20.37
C PHE A 8 -3.07 5.18 20.56
N ARG A 9 -3.84 4.16 20.98
CA ARG A 9 -5.29 4.27 21.14
C ARG A 9 -5.71 5.31 22.17
N ARG A 10 -5.04 5.36 23.32
CA ARG A 10 -5.32 6.34 24.39
C ARG A 10 -4.98 7.77 23.99
N ALA A 11 -4.12 7.94 22.99
CA ALA A 11 -3.71 9.24 22.52
C ALA A 11 -4.54 9.74 21.31
N CYS A 12 -5.45 8.91 20.78
CA CYS A 12 -6.44 9.34 19.79
C CYS A 12 -7.56 10.16 20.45
N PRO A 13 -8.13 11.17 19.76
CA PRO A 13 -9.20 12.00 20.29
C PRO A 13 -10.57 11.29 20.32
N ASP A 14 -10.74 10.22 19.54
CA ASP A 14 -11.99 9.47 19.44
C ASP A 14 -12.30 8.67 20.72
N PRO A 15 -13.59 8.40 21.03
CA PRO A 15 -14.00 7.52 22.12
C PRO A 15 -13.31 6.16 22.04
N LEU A 16 -12.90 5.59 23.19
CA LEU A 16 -12.07 4.37 23.26
C LEU A 16 -12.74 3.12 22.68
N ASP A 17 -14.06 3.07 22.67
CA ASP A 17 -14.92 2.00 22.16
C ASP A 17 -15.31 2.15 20.68
N GLY A 18 -15.05 3.32 20.08
CA GLY A 18 -15.39 3.61 18.69
C GLY A 18 -14.35 3.21 17.65
N LEU A 19 -14.65 3.50 16.39
CA LEU A 19 -13.66 3.50 15.30
C LEU A 19 -12.77 4.74 15.38
N ILE A 20 -11.52 4.61 14.97
CA ILE A 20 -10.59 5.75 14.90
C ILE A 20 -10.86 6.56 13.63
N ASN A 21 -11.09 7.87 13.75
CA ASN A 21 -11.40 8.72 12.60
C ASN A 21 -10.12 9.21 11.90
N LEU A 22 -9.80 8.61 10.75
CA LEU A 22 -8.59 8.94 10.00
C LEU A 22 -8.57 10.39 9.49
N PRO A 23 -9.66 10.93 8.91
CA PRO A 23 -9.67 12.33 8.49
C PRO A 23 -9.28 13.30 9.61
N THR A 24 -9.80 13.08 10.82
CA THR A 24 -9.48 13.88 12.00
C THR A 24 -8.00 13.77 12.37
N LEU A 25 -7.46 12.55 12.41
CA LEU A 25 -6.05 12.35 12.76
C LEU A 25 -5.09 12.94 11.73
N PHE A 26 -5.34 12.76 10.43
CA PHE A 26 -4.51 13.35 9.39
C PHE A 26 -4.62 14.88 9.33
N ALA A 27 -5.77 15.43 9.71
CA ALA A 27 -6.02 16.87 9.80
C ALA A 27 -5.31 17.57 10.97
N THR A 28 -5.23 16.91 12.13
CA THR A 28 -4.96 17.59 13.42
C THR A 28 -3.70 17.12 14.13
N THR A 29 -3.17 15.94 13.77
CA THR A 29 -2.34 15.16 14.69
C THR A 29 -0.87 15.07 14.27
N HIS A 30 -0.01 14.87 15.28
CA HIS A 30 1.45 14.74 15.21
C HIS A 30 1.92 13.60 14.26
N PRO A 31 3.08 13.75 13.58
CA PRO A 31 3.62 12.75 12.63
C PRO A 31 3.73 11.30 13.14
N ILE A 32 3.86 11.11 14.45
CA ILE A 32 3.96 9.78 15.09
C ILE A 32 2.68 8.97 14.88
N PHE A 33 1.50 9.59 14.99
CA PHE A 33 0.23 8.90 14.80
C PHE A 33 0.04 8.48 13.35
N GLN A 34 0.38 9.37 12.43
CA GLN A 34 0.35 9.07 11.01
C GLN A 34 1.30 7.91 10.67
N HIS A 35 2.46 7.82 11.33
CA HIS A 35 3.37 6.70 11.16
C HIS A 35 2.74 5.38 11.64
N TYR A 36 2.13 5.35 12.83
CA TYR A 36 1.45 4.16 13.34
C TYR A 36 0.35 3.69 12.37
N ILE A 37 -0.54 4.60 11.94
CA ILE A 37 -1.63 4.31 11.01
C ILE A 37 -1.09 3.70 9.72
N ARG A 38 -0.07 4.33 9.11
CA ARG A 38 0.54 3.82 7.87
C ARG A 38 1.11 2.42 8.05
N ILE A 39 1.84 2.17 9.14
CA ILE A 39 2.41 0.84 9.40
C ILE A 39 1.30 -0.19 9.65
N ASP A 40 0.24 0.15 10.40
CA ASP A 40 -0.89 -0.74 10.65
C ASP A 40 -1.59 -1.12 9.33
N THR A 41 -1.96 -0.13 8.53
CA THR A 41 -2.56 -0.31 7.20
C THR A 41 -1.68 -1.17 6.27
N PHE A 42 -0.37 -0.90 6.24
CA PHE A 42 0.55 -1.63 5.37
C PHE A 42 0.80 -3.06 5.85
N LEU A 43 0.95 -3.29 7.15
CA LEU A 43 1.12 -4.64 7.66
C LEU A 43 -0.11 -5.48 7.34
N ALA A 44 -1.31 -4.94 7.53
CA ALA A 44 -2.54 -5.65 7.23
C ALA A 44 -2.62 -6.09 5.75
N MET A 45 -2.37 -5.17 4.81
CA MET A 45 -2.43 -5.52 3.38
C MET A 45 -1.29 -6.45 2.94
N LEU A 46 -0.07 -6.27 3.46
CA LEU A 46 1.13 -7.00 2.98
C LEU A 46 1.35 -8.35 3.67
N THR A 47 0.67 -8.59 4.79
CA THR A 47 0.72 -9.88 5.51
C THR A 47 -0.64 -10.57 5.59
N VAL A 48 -1.69 -9.95 5.03
CA VAL A 48 -3.07 -10.46 5.04
C VAL A 48 -3.53 -10.77 6.48
N ARG A 49 -3.14 -9.90 7.41
CA ARG A 49 -3.53 -9.94 8.83
C ARG A 49 -4.54 -8.83 9.11
N PRO A 50 -5.42 -8.99 10.12
CA PRO A 50 -6.27 -7.90 10.57
C PRO A 50 -5.43 -6.69 11.03
N MET A 51 -5.96 -5.48 10.82
CA MET A 51 -5.39 -4.28 11.41
C MET A 51 -5.48 -4.34 12.94
N PHE A 52 -4.55 -3.66 13.62
CA PHE A 52 -4.61 -3.53 15.08
C PHE A 52 -5.82 -2.70 15.52
N PHE A 53 -6.23 -1.72 14.69
CA PHE A 53 -7.42 -0.93 14.92
C PHE A 53 -8.31 -0.86 13.69
N ARG A 54 -9.61 -0.76 13.94
CA ARG A 54 -10.55 -0.42 12.89
C ARG A 54 -10.67 1.09 12.74
N TYR A 55 -10.64 1.49 11.48
CA TYR A 55 -10.63 2.89 11.07
C TYR A 55 -11.93 3.26 10.38
N THR A 56 -12.34 4.52 10.55
CA THR A 56 -13.36 5.14 9.69
C THR A 56 -12.71 6.23 8.83
N VAL A 57 -13.12 6.26 7.57
CA VAL A 57 -12.68 7.26 6.58
C VAL A 57 -13.73 8.33 6.32
N ARG A 58 -14.82 8.34 7.10
CA ARG A 58 -15.90 9.32 6.96
C ARG A 58 -15.45 10.68 7.47
N PHE A 59 -15.56 11.69 6.62
CA PHE A 59 -15.39 13.09 7.01
C PHE A 59 -16.50 13.50 7.98
N THR A 60 -16.16 14.33 8.95
CA THR A 60 -17.10 14.88 9.95
C THR A 60 -17.19 16.40 9.81
N PRO A 61 -18.19 17.06 10.42
CA PRO A 61 -18.25 18.52 10.46
C PRO A 61 -16.98 19.17 11.06
N GLU A 62 -16.35 18.49 12.03
CA GLU A 62 -15.13 18.93 12.71
C GLU A 62 -13.86 18.67 11.87
N ALA A 63 -13.89 17.65 11.00
CA ALA A 63 -12.82 17.31 10.07
C ALA A 63 -13.36 17.18 8.63
N PRO A 64 -13.74 18.29 7.99
CA PRO A 64 -14.29 18.26 6.63
C PRO A 64 -13.21 17.95 5.60
N GLU A 65 -13.62 17.45 4.43
CA GLU A 65 -12.69 17.10 3.34
C GLU A 65 -11.81 18.28 2.90
N SER A 66 -12.33 19.50 2.96
CA SER A 66 -11.58 20.73 2.63
C SER A 66 -10.40 20.95 3.59
N LEU A 67 -10.59 20.67 4.87
CA LEU A 67 -9.56 20.80 5.90
C LEU A 67 -8.50 19.70 5.74
N PHE A 68 -8.92 18.46 5.51
CA PHE A 68 -8.03 17.35 5.19
C PHE A 68 -7.19 17.64 3.93
N SER A 69 -7.83 18.06 2.83
CA SER A 69 -7.14 18.32 1.56
C SER A 69 -6.13 19.47 1.67
N ARG A 70 -6.41 20.45 2.54
CA ARG A 70 -5.45 21.52 2.87
C ARG A 70 -4.27 21.00 3.68
N ALA A 71 -4.53 20.14 4.68
CA ALA A 71 -3.48 19.50 5.48
C ALA A 71 -2.60 18.58 4.63
N GLU A 72 -3.20 17.78 3.75
CA GLU A 72 -2.51 16.87 2.82
C GLU A 72 -1.58 17.65 1.87
N ARG A 73 -2.03 18.76 1.30
CA ARG A 73 -1.17 19.65 0.49
C ARG A 73 0.01 20.23 1.28
N ARG A 74 -0.14 20.39 2.60
CA ARG A 74 0.90 20.90 3.51
C ARG A 74 1.79 19.78 4.06
N SER A 75 1.35 18.53 4.04
CA SER A 75 2.12 17.36 4.48
C SER A 75 3.31 17.15 3.54
N LEU A 76 4.46 17.71 3.93
CA LEU A 76 5.67 17.75 3.11
C LEU A 76 6.51 16.46 3.18
N ILE A 77 6.11 15.51 4.02
CA ILE A 77 6.88 14.29 4.31
C ILE A 77 5.93 13.10 4.24
N SER A 78 5.70 12.57 3.05
CA SER A 78 5.22 11.20 2.97
C SER A 78 6.41 10.27 3.19
N THR A 79 6.50 9.67 4.38
CA THR A 79 7.54 8.70 4.78
C THR A 79 7.66 7.52 3.79
N PHE A 80 6.66 7.30 2.93
CA PHE A 80 6.61 6.21 1.95
C PHE A 80 6.29 6.68 0.51
N GLY A 81 6.29 7.99 0.25
CA GLY A 81 5.96 8.55 -1.08
C GLY A 81 4.49 8.39 -1.51
N ILE A 82 3.61 8.04 -0.58
CA ILE A 82 2.16 7.85 -0.73
C ILE A 82 1.35 9.03 -0.18
N SER A 83 0.19 9.34 -0.76
CA SER A 83 -0.70 10.38 -0.22
C SER A 83 -1.50 9.87 0.99
N ASP A 84 -1.88 10.76 1.91
CA ASP A 84 -2.70 10.39 3.07
C ASP A 84 -4.08 9.90 2.62
N ARG A 85 -4.62 10.44 1.52
CA ARG A 85 -5.87 9.98 0.91
C ARG A 85 -5.78 8.52 0.48
N LEU A 86 -4.66 8.11 -0.13
CA LEU A 86 -4.50 6.72 -0.56
C LEU A 86 -4.28 5.77 0.64
N ILE A 87 -3.65 6.24 1.72
CA ILE A 87 -3.59 5.48 2.99
C ILE A 87 -4.99 5.25 3.56
N MET A 88 -5.85 6.28 3.57
CA MET A 88 -7.24 6.11 4.00
C MET A 88 -7.97 5.09 3.12
N THR A 89 -7.79 5.15 1.80
CA THR A 89 -8.35 4.14 0.88
C THR A 89 -7.87 2.73 1.22
N PHE A 90 -6.58 2.52 1.47
CA PHE A 90 -6.07 1.22 1.90
C PHE A 90 -6.64 0.76 3.24
N ALA A 91 -6.75 1.65 4.22
CA ALA A 91 -7.34 1.32 5.52
C ALA A 91 -8.82 0.91 5.38
N TYR A 92 -9.56 1.59 4.53
CA TYR A 92 -10.95 1.23 4.21
C TYR A 92 -11.04 -0.12 3.49
N MET A 93 -10.20 -0.34 2.47
CA MET A 93 -10.11 -1.62 1.77
C MET A 93 -9.80 -2.78 2.71
N ASN A 94 -8.86 -2.60 3.65
CA ASN A 94 -8.55 -3.61 4.67
C ASN A 94 -9.76 -3.89 5.56
N GLY A 95 -10.49 -2.85 5.99
CA GLY A 95 -11.71 -3.02 6.78
C GLY A 95 -12.77 -3.83 6.04
N LEU A 96 -12.97 -3.57 4.74
CA LEU A 96 -13.86 -4.37 3.89
C LEU A 96 -13.38 -5.80 3.72
N PHE A 97 -12.07 -6.00 3.54
CA PHE A 97 -11.48 -7.33 3.43
C PHE A 97 -11.62 -8.12 4.73
N GLU A 98 -11.51 -7.48 5.89
CA GLU A 98 -11.80 -8.13 7.18
C GLU A 98 -13.26 -8.56 7.32
N ASP A 99 -14.19 -7.75 6.80
CA ASP A 99 -15.63 -7.99 6.94
C ASP A 99 -16.16 -9.02 5.93
N PHE A 100 -15.63 -9.02 4.70
CA PHE A 100 -16.16 -9.80 3.56
C PHE A 100 -15.15 -10.75 2.92
N GLY A 101 -13.87 -10.70 3.30
CA GLY A 101 -12.79 -11.39 2.59
C GLY A 101 -12.66 -10.92 1.15
N SER A 102 -12.51 -11.87 0.23
CA SER A 102 -12.41 -11.61 -1.22
C SER A 102 -13.76 -11.54 -1.94
N TYR A 103 -14.86 -11.39 -1.19
CA TYR A 103 -16.22 -11.32 -1.73
C TYR A 103 -16.91 -10.01 -1.34
N VAL A 104 -16.17 -8.90 -1.44
CA VAL A 104 -16.74 -7.56 -1.20
C VAL A 104 -17.82 -7.27 -2.25
N PRO A 105 -18.98 -6.71 -1.86
CA PRO A 105 -20.05 -6.38 -2.81
C PRO A 105 -19.56 -5.48 -3.95
N GLN A 106 -19.95 -5.83 -5.18
CA GLN A 106 -19.43 -5.20 -6.41
C GLN A 106 -19.58 -3.67 -6.43
N HIS A 107 -20.72 -3.13 -5.97
CA HIS A 107 -20.94 -1.69 -5.95
C HIS A 107 -19.89 -0.94 -5.11
N MET A 108 -19.38 -1.55 -4.03
CA MET A 108 -18.35 -0.96 -3.18
C MET A 108 -16.98 -1.02 -3.84
N THR A 109 -16.67 -2.13 -4.53
CA THR A 109 -15.41 -2.26 -5.27
C THR A 109 -15.37 -1.34 -6.49
N ASP A 110 -16.51 -1.15 -7.16
CA ASP A 110 -16.63 -0.24 -8.32
C ASP A 110 -16.45 1.22 -7.89
N GLU A 111 -17.03 1.62 -6.75
CA GLU A 111 -16.82 2.95 -6.17
C GLU A 111 -15.35 3.18 -5.81
N LEU A 112 -14.71 2.21 -5.14
CA LEU A 112 -13.28 2.27 -4.81
C LEU A 112 -12.40 2.36 -6.07
N GLU A 113 -12.71 1.58 -7.10
CA GLU A 113 -12.00 1.61 -8.37
C GLU A 113 -12.07 2.99 -9.01
N GLN A 114 -13.26 3.59 -9.05
CA GLN A 114 -13.46 4.93 -9.60
C GLN A 114 -12.70 5.98 -8.80
N ASP A 115 -12.75 5.91 -7.47
CA ASP A 115 -12.05 6.85 -6.60
C ASP A 115 -10.54 6.76 -6.79
N ILE A 116 -9.95 5.56 -6.80
CA ILE A 116 -8.52 5.36 -7.07
C ILE A 116 -8.13 5.91 -8.44
N LYS A 117 -8.95 5.66 -9.48
CA LYS A 117 -8.70 6.16 -10.85
C LYS A 117 -8.80 7.69 -10.96
N ARG A 118 -9.60 8.34 -10.12
CA ARG A 118 -9.71 9.81 -10.07
C ARG A 118 -8.54 10.47 -9.35
N MET A 119 -7.84 9.74 -8.48
CA MET A 119 -6.66 10.26 -7.81
C MET A 119 -5.54 10.56 -8.80
N LYS A 120 -4.85 11.69 -8.59
CA LYS A 120 -3.71 12.11 -9.41
C LYS A 120 -2.46 12.25 -8.54
N PRO A 121 -1.27 11.95 -9.08
CA PRO A 121 -0.02 12.31 -8.42
C PRO A 121 0.00 13.78 -8.06
N VAL A 122 0.38 14.07 -6.82
CA VAL A 122 0.55 15.44 -6.33
C VAL A 122 1.92 15.93 -6.78
N ILE A 123 1.92 16.75 -7.83
CA ILE A 123 3.14 17.36 -8.37
C ILE A 123 3.39 18.67 -7.61
N LYS A 124 4.47 18.72 -6.84
CA LYS A 124 5.03 19.98 -6.35
C LYS A 124 6.17 20.39 -7.26
N VAL A 125 6.12 21.62 -7.78
CA VAL A 125 7.19 22.19 -8.59
C VAL A 125 8.49 22.12 -7.79
N SER A 126 9.46 21.38 -8.32
CA SER A 126 10.80 21.24 -7.77
C SER A 126 11.78 21.76 -8.81
N THR A 127 12.83 22.45 -8.35
CA THR A 127 13.97 22.86 -9.18
C THR A 127 14.81 21.68 -9.66
N GLU A 128 14.55 20.46 -9.17
CA GLU A 128 15.24 19.22 -9.56
C GLU A 128 14.31 18.30 -10.36
N PRO A 129 14.37 18.32 -11.71
CA PRO A 129 13.45 17.57 -12.56
C PRO A 129 13.46 16.07 -12.31
N PHE A 130 14.63 15.50 -11.99
CA PHE A 130 14.76 14.07 -11.71
C PHE A 130 14.07 13.63 -10.41
N LEU A 131 14.06 14.47 -9.37
CA LEU A 131 13.31 14.17 -8.14
C LEU A 131 11.81 14.27 -8.39
N MET A 132 11.37 15.20 -9.23
CA MET A 132 9.96 15.33 -9.61
C MET A 132 9.47 14.08 -10.35
N ILE A 133 10.22 13.62 -11.37
CA ILE A 133 9.90 12.38 -12.10
C ILE A 133 9.88 11.18 -11.15
N GLY A 134 10.86 11.08 -10.25
CA GLY A 134 10.92 10.00 -9.26
C GLY A 134 9.69 9.97 -8.34
N ARG A 135 9.28 11.13 -7.80
CA ARG A 135 8.08 11.23 -6.96
C ARG A 135 6.81 10.87 -7.71
N MET A 136 6.67 11.35 -8.95
CA MET A 136 5.53 11.01 -9.80
C MET A 136 5.47 9.50 -10.06
N ALA A 137 6.61 8.88 -10.33
CA ALA A 137 6.69 7.43 -10.52
C ALA A 137 6.29 6.66 -9.26
N VAL A 138 6.77 7.07 -8.08
CA VAL A 138 6.38 6.43 -6.80
C VAL A 138 4.88 6.56 -6.55
N GLN A 139 4.30 7.74 -6.76
CA GLN A 139 2.86 7.94 -6.58
C GLN A 139 2.03 7.13 -7.58
N GLN A 140 2.46 7.08 -8.85
CA GLN A 140 1.80 6.24 -9.86
C GLN A 140 1.91 4.75 -9.53
N ALA A 141 3.07 4.29 -9.05
CA ALA A 141 3.27 2.92 -8.59
C ALA A 141 2.30 2.55 -7.45
N TRP A 142 2.10 3.46 -6.49
CA TRP A 142 1.12 3.27 -5.42
C TRP A 142 -0.33 3.19 -5.93
N LEU A 143 -0.71 3.98 -6.92
CA LEU A 143 -2.04 3.89 -7.55
C LEU A 143 -2.24 2.56 -8.28
N GLN A 144 -1.23 2.08 -9.02
CA GLN A 144 -1.30 0.76 -9.65
C GLN A 144 -1.37 -0.35 -8.59
N ALA A 145 -0.57 -0.26 -7.52
CA ALA A 145 -0.60 -1.22 -6.42
C ALA A 145 -1.99 -1.26 -5.73
N ALA A 146 -2.64 -0.11 -5.55
CA ALA A 146 -3.99 -0.04 -4.99
C ALA A 146 -5.01 -0.79 -5.86
N LEU A 147 -4.94 -0.63 -7.19
CA LEU A 147 -5.81 -1.37 -8.12
C LEU A 147 -5.53 -2.87 -8.11
N ILE A 148 -4.26 -3.30 -8.05
CA ILE A 148 -3.91 -4.73 -7.91
C ILE A 148 -4.53 -5.29 -6.63
N TYR A 149 -4.35 -4.60 -5.50
CA TYR A 149 -4.92 -5.04 -4.23
C TYR A 149 -6.46 -5.05 -4.25
N LEU A 150 -7.09 -4.07 -4.91
CA LEU A 150 -8.55 -4.05 -5.07
C LEU A 150 -9.03 -5.30 -5.81
N TYR A 151 -8.45 -5.59 -6.97
CA TYR A 151 -8.91 -6.71 -7.79
C TYR A 151 -8.57 -8.06 -7.16
N MET A 152 -7.32 -8.25 -6.71
CA MET A 152 -6.90 -9.55 -6.18
C MET A 152 -7.37 -9.77 -4.75
N GLY A 153 -7.30 -8.75 -3.91
CA GLY A 153 -7.66 -8.82 -2.50
C GLY A 153 -9.17 -8.84 -2.30
N LEU A 154 -9.86 -7.82 -2.81
CA LEU A 154 -11.28 -7.58 -2.49
C LEU A 154 -12.25 -8.22 -3.48
N CYS A 155 -11.88 -8.32 -4.77
CA CYS A 155 -12.69 -8.98 -5.80
C CYS A 155 -12.34 -10.47 -5.99
N GLY A 156 -11.31 -10.98 -5.31
CA GLY A 156 -10.90 -12.39 -5.40
C GLY A 156 -10.34 -12.81 -6.75
N CYS A 157 -9.89 -11.87 -7.58
CA CYS A 157 -9.27 -12.16 -8.86
C CYS A 157 -7.89 -12.81 -8.66
N ASP A 158 -7.48 -13.65 -9.60
CA ASP A 158 -6.11 -14.16 -9.65
C ASP A 158 -5.19 -13.27 -10.52
N SER A 159 -3.91 -13.63 -10.59
CA SER A 159 -2.88 -12.92 -11.36
C SER A 159 -3.11 -12.93 -12.88
N THR A 160 -4.00 -13.77 -13.40
CA THR A 160 -4.33 -13.90 -14.82
C THR A 160 -5.57 -13.12 -15.24
N ASP A 161 -6.36 -12.59 -14.29
CA ASP A 161 -7.51 -11.73 -14.58
C ASP A 161 -7.11 -10.55 -15.48
N GLY A 162 -7.91 -10.27 -16.51
CA GLY A 162 -7.58 -9.26 -17.52
C GLY A 162 -7.38 -7.84 -16.94
N ARG A 163 -8.08 -7.50 -15.85
CA ARG A 163 -7.89 -6.20 -15.16
C ARG A 163 -6.56 -6.18 -14.41
N VAL A 164 -6.22 -7.27 -13.74
CA VAL A 164 -4.93 -7.43 -13.03
C VAL A 164 -3.78 -7.38 -14.03
N VAL A 165 -3.86 -8.11 -15.14
CA VAL A 165 -2.85 -8.11 -16.21
C VAL A 165 -2.65 -6.71 -16.79
N THR A 166 -3.73 -5.96 -17.00
CA THR A 166 -3.67 -4.58 -17.52
C THR A 166 -2.94 -3.64 -16.56
N VAL A 167 -3.29 -3.69 -15.27
CA VAL A 167 -2.65 -2.85 -14.24
C VAL A 167 -1.19 -3.25 -14.02
N ARG A 168 -0.89 -4.56 -13.95
CA ARG A 168 0.47 -5.10 -13.90
C ARG A 168 1.31 -4.56 -15.05
N SER A 169 0.82 -4.65 -16.28
CA SER A 169 1.53 -4.21 -17.48
C SER A 169 1.88 -2.71 -17.43
N ARG A 170 0.93 -1.88 -16.96
CA ARG A 170 1.17 -0.44 -16.75
C ARG A 170 2.24 -0.19 -15.69
N PHE A 171 2.20 -0.94 -14.59
CA PHE A 171 3.18 -0.82 -13.52
C PHE A 171 4.58 -1.28 -13.97
N ILE A 172 4.69 -2.41 -14.66
CA ILE A 172 5.95 -2.88 -15.26
C ILE A 172 6.51 -1.85 -16.25
N THR A 173 5.66 -1.25 -17.09
CA THR A 173 6.08 -0.19 -18.03
C THR A 173 6.60 1.05 -17.30
N LEU A 174 5.94 1.45 -16.22
CA LEU A 174 6.39 2.55 -15.35
C LEU A 174 7.76 2.24 -14.73
N LEU A 175 7.99 1.01 -14.29
CA LEU A 175 9.30 0.58 -13.78
C LEU A 175 10.36 0.53 -14.88
N ALA A 176 10.03 0.07 -16.08
CA ALA A 176 10.99 0.05 -17.18
C ALA A 176 11.40 1.48 -17.61
N SER A 177 10.47 2.43 -17.52
CA SER A 177 10.67 3.83 -17.94
C SER A 177 11.38 4.69 -16.88
N THR A 178 11.63 4.15 -15.69
CA THR A 178 12.27 4.88 -14.58
C THR A 178 13.61 4.25 -14.25
N LYS A 179 14.68 5.06 -14.27
CA LYS A 179 16.02 4.57 -13.94
C LYS A 179 16.05 4.05 -12.49
N PRO A 180 16.59 2.84 -12.24
CA PRO A 180 16.86 2.38 -10.88
C PRO A 180 17.73 3.37 -10.13
N ARG A 181 17.30 3.77 -8.94
CA ARG A 181 17.99 4.70 -8.06
C ARG A 181 17.62 4.35 -6.64
N ARG A 182 18.62 4.11 -5.79
CA ARG A 182 18.46 3.72 -4.39
C ARG A 182 17.37 4.50 -3.64
N ILE A 183 17.35 5.83 -3.77
CA ILE A 183 16.39 6.70 -3.07
C ILE A 183 14.95 6.49 -3.57
N ILE A 184 14.75 6.32 -4.89
CA ILE A 184 13.41 6.10 -5.45
C ILE A 184 12.97 4.67 -5.12
N ASP A 185 13.87 3.70 -5.29
CA ASP A 185 13.60 2.28 -5.07
C ASP A 185 13.24 1.99 -3.61
N SER A 186 13.80 2.72 -2.64
CA SER A 186 13.40 2.57 -1.23
C SER A 186 11.92 2.90 -0.98
N PHE A 187 11.33 3.80 -1.77
CA PHE A 187 9.89 4.11 -1.68
C PHE A 187 9.02 3.14 -2.50
N LEU A 188 9.63 2.33 -3.38
CA LEU A 188 8.94 1.35 -4.21
C LEU A 188 8.88 -0.04 -3.58
N VAL A 189 9.61 -0.31 -2.49
CA VAL A 189 9.66 -1.66 -1.88
C VAL A 189 8.27 -2.22 -1.62
N LEU A 190 7.37 -1.48 -0.95
CA LEU A 190 6.03 -1.99 -0.62
C LEU A 190 5.13 -2.14 -1.85
N PRO A 191 5.06 -1.16 -2.79
CA PRO A 191 4.39 -1.37 -4.08
C PRO A 191 4.91 -2.57 -4.87
N LEU A 192 6.23 -2.83 -4.83
CA LEU A 192 6.86 -3.95 -5.52
C LEU A 192 6.48 -5.30 -4.93
N VAL A 193 6.16 -5.38 -3.63
CA VAL A 193 5.58 -6.60 -3.05
C VAL A 193 4.22 -6.88 -3.68
N ILE A 194 3.34 -5.88 -3.72
CA ILE A 194 2.00 -6.01 -4.31
C ILE A 194 2.08 -6.39 -5.80
N LEU A 195 2.95 -5.71 -6.56
CA LEU A 195 3.20 -6.06 -7.95
C LEU A 195 3.75 -7.48 -8.10
N GLY A 196 4.69 -7.86 -7.24
CA GLY A 196 5.34 -9.17 -7.27
C GLY A 196 4.35 -10.33 -7.11
N VAL A 197 3.32 -10.17 -6.27
CA VAL A 197 2.24 -11.15 -6.13
C VAL A 197 1.50 -11.36 -7.45
N ALA A 198 1.22 -10.29 -8.18
CA ALA A 198 0.53 -10.34 -9.48
C ALA A 198 1.42 -10.80 -10.66
N THR A 199 2.73 -11.01 -10.42
CA THR A 199 3.72 -11.18 -11.50
C THR A 199 4.01 -12.65 -11.84
N GLU A 200 3.91 -12.98 -13.13
CA GLU A 200 4.06 -14.35 -13.64
C GLU A 200 5.32 -14.53 -14.50
N SER A 201 5.65 -13.55 -15.34
CA SER A 201 6.82 -13.62 -16.23
C SER A 201 8.11 -13.66 -15.42
N GLN A 202 9.03 -14.56 -15.80
CA GLN A 202 10.33 -14.65 -15.15
C GLN A 202 11.16 -13.38 -15.34
N GLU A 203 11.02 -12.71 -16.49
CA GLU A 203 11.67 -11.45 -16.82
C GLU A 203 11.19 -10.33 -15.89
N GLU A 204 9.87 -10.22 -15.69
CA GLU A 204 9.25 -9.25 -14.78
C GLU A 204 9.66 -9.52 -13.32
N ARG A 205 9.61 -10.79 -12.88
CA ARG A 205 10.08 -11.21 -11.54
C ARG A 205 11.54 -10.84 -11.31
N ASN A 206 12.40 -11.08 -12.30
CA ASN A 206 13.81 -10.72 -12.25
C ASN A 206 14.02 -9.20 -12.20
N MET A 207 13.16 -8.41 -12.86
CA MET A 207 13.20 -6.95 -12.75
C MET A 207 12.83 -6.49 -11.32
N ILE A 208 11.73 -7.00 -10.76
CA ILE A 208 11.26 -6.68 -9.41
C ILE A 208 12.33 -7.06 -8.37
N ARG A 209 12.84 -8.29 -8.44
CA ARG A 209 13.90 -8.78 -7.55
C ARG A 209 15.14 -7.89 -7.59
N ARG A 210 15.64 -7.53 -8.78
CA ARG A 210 16.81 -6.66 -8.92
C ARG A 210 16.57 -5.26 -8.34
N ARG A 211 15.39 -4.69 -8.57
CA ARG A 211 15.01 -3.38 -7.99
C ARG A 211 15.01 -3.43 -6.46
N MET A 212 14.37 -4.45 -5.88
CA MET A 212 14.33 -4.61 -4.42
C MET A 212 15.73 -4.84 -3.85
N LEU A 213 16.52 -5.78 -4.39
CA LEU A 213 17.88 -6.05 -3.91
C LEU A 213 18.87 -4.88 -4.11
N GLY A 214 18.54 -3.91 -4.97
CA GLY A 214 19.26 -2.64 -5.06
C GLY A 214 19.08 -1.72 -3.83
N VAL A 215 18.09 -2.02 -2.98
CA VAL A 215 17.82 -1.32 -1.72
C VAL A 215 18.51 -2.08 -0.56
N PRO A 216 19.42 -1.45 0.22
CA PRO A 216 20.17 -2.13 1.27
C PRO A 216 19.31 -2.85 2.32
N GLU A 217 18.15 -2.31 2.63
CA GLU A 217 17.17 -2.87 3.56
C GLU A 217 16.57 -4.19 3.06
N CYS A 218 16.60 -4.43 1.74
CA CYS A 218 16.15 -5.67 1.11
C CYS A 218 17.29 -6.64 0.79
N ALA A 219 18.51 -6.16 0.64
CA ALA A 219 19.68 -7.00 0.36
C ALA A 219 20.23 -7.72 1.61
N ARG A 220 19.98 -7.18 2.81
CA ARG A 220 20.56 -7.69 4.07
C ARG A 220 19.62 -8.71 4.74
N PRO A 221 20.08 -9.95 4.98
CA PRO A 221 19.29 -10.95 5.72
C PRO A 221 18.84 -10.45 7.10
N GLY A 222 17.67 -10.92 7.56
CA GLY A 222 17.09 -10.57 8.86
C GLY A 222 16.50 -9.15 8.94
N ARG A 223 16.39 -8.45 7.81
CA ARG A 223 15.66 -7.18 7.70
C ARG A 223 14.31 -7.41 7.03
N MET A 224 13.30 -6.64 7.43
CA MET A 224 11.94 -6.71 6.87
C MET A 224 11.93 -6.66 5.34
N GLY A 225 12.75 -5.80 4.72
CA GLY A 225 12.83 -5.72 3.26
C GLY A 225 13.30 -7.02 2.61
N ASN A 226 14.23 -7.74 3.24
CA ASN A 226 14.72 -9.02 2.72
C ASN A 226 13.69 -10.13 2.88
N GLU A 227 12.93 -10.12 3.98
CA GLU A 227 11.81 -11.04 4.16
C GLU A 227 10.77 -10.88 3.05
N PHE A 228 10.45 -9.65 2.63
CA PHE A 228 9.56 -9.42 1.48
C PHE A 228 10.10 -10.03 0.18
N VAL A 229 11.41 -9.93 -0.08
CA VAL A 229 12.02 -10.57 -1.25
C VAL A 229 11.88 -12.10 -1.17
N ARG A 230 12.12 -12.70 -0.01
CA ARG A 230 11.98 -14.15 0.22
C ARG A 230 10.53 -14.62 0.09
N ILE A 231 9.57 -13.83 0.57
CA ILE A 231 8.12 -14.08 0.41
C ILE A 231 7.76 -14.14 -1.07
N LEU A 232 8.21 -13.16 -1.87
CA LEU A 232 7.97 -13.17 -3.32
C LEU A 232 8.61 -14.39 -4.00
N GLU A 233 9.82 -14.78 -3.61
CA GLU A 233 10.49 -15.97 -4.15
C GLU A 233 9.73 -17.26 -3.82
N ASN A 234 9.18 -17.37 -2.61
CA ASN A 234 8.29 -18.46 -2.23
C ASN A 234 7.04 -18.50 -3.12
N ILE A 235 6.36 -17.37 -3.31
CA ILE A 235 5.18 -17.24 -4.19
C ILE A 235 5.53 -17.68 -5.63
N TRP A 236 6.62 -17.15 -6.18
CA TRP A 236 7.04 -17.45 -7.56
C TRP A 236 7.42 -18.91 -7.80
N SER A 237 7.84 -19.63 -6.75
CA SER A 237 8.17 -21.05 -6.82
C SER A 237 6.95 -21.95 -7.07
N LYS A 238 5.74 -21.49 -6.72
CA LYS A 238 4.49 -22.28 -6.77
C LYS A 238 3.93 -22.48 -8.18
N ARG A 239 4.49 -21.80 -9.21
CA ARG A 239 4.21 -21.98 -10.65
C ARG A 239 2.72 -22.15 -11.03
N ARG A 240 1.84 -21.36 -10.39
CA ARG A 240 0.40 -21.30 -10.67
C ARG A 240 -0.08 -19.84 -10.68
N PRO A 241 -1.29 -19.54 -11.18
CA PRO A 241 -1.94 -18.26 -10.93
C PRO A 241 -2.05 -18.00 -9.43
N MET A 242 -1.67 -16.80 -9.00
CA MET A 242 -1.68 -16.42 -7.59
C MET A 242 -2.97 -15.69 -7.25
N VAL A 243 -3.53 -15.99 -6.09
CA VAL A 243 -4.59 -15.21 -5.45
C VAL A 243 -4.03 -14.45 -4.25
N TRP A 244 -4.73 -13.43 -3.74
CA TRP A 244 -4.19 -12.61 -2.66
C TRP A 244 -3.92 -13.41 -1.37
N SER A 245 -4.68 -14.46 -1.09
CA SER A 245 -4.47 -15.32 0.08
C SER A 245 -3.16 -16.13 0.02
N ASP A 246 -2.56 -16.34 -1.15
CA ASP A 246 -1.24 -16.98 -1.29
C ASP A 246 -0.14 -16.15 -0.61
N LEU A 247 -0.30 -14.82 -0.57
CA LEU A 247 0.60 -13.93 0.16
C LEU A 247 0.62 -14.28 1.65
N ARG A 248 -0.54 -14.54 2.26
CA ARG A 248 -0.65 -14.94 3.67
C ARG A 248 0.15 -16.20 3.95
N GLN A 249 -0.04 -17.21 3.09
CA GLN A 249 0.64 -18.49 3.24
C GLN A 249 2.16 -18.33 3.10
N ALA A 250 2.61 -17.51 2.14
CA ALA A 250 4.03 -17.22 1.96
C ALA A 250 4.63 -16.43 3.13
N CYS A 251 3.90 -15.46 3.70
CA CYS A 251 4.32 -14.75 4.92
C CYS A 251 4.52 -15.72 6.09
N TRP A 252 3.59 -16.66 6.28
CA TRP A 252 3.68 -17.66 7.34
C TRP A 252 4.87 -18.61 7.12
N GLU A 253 5.05 -19.12 5.91
CA GLU A 253 6.14 -20.05 5.55
C GLU A 253 7.53 -19.42 5.69
N VAL A 254 7.68 -18.13 5.36
CA VAL A 254 8.99 -17.47 5.32
C VAL A 254 9.34 -16.77 6.64
N ALA A 255 8.37 -16.09 7.25
CA ALA A 255 8.58 -15.18 8.38
C ALA A 255 7.83 -15.59 9.64
N GLY A 256 7.02 -16.66 9.61
CA GLY A 256 6.24 -17.14 10.76
C GLY A 256 5.13 -16.18 11.19
N VAL A 257 4.75 -15.24 10.31
CA VAL A 257 3.70 -14.24 10.54
C VAL A 257 2.56 -14.39 9.55
#